data_AF-A0AAV2Q1C5-F1
#
_entry.id   AF-A0AAV2Q1C5-F1
#
_cell.length_a   1.000
_cell.length_b   1.000
_cell.length_c   1.000
_cell.angle_alpha   90.00
_cell.angle_beta   90.00
_cell.angle_gamma   90.00
#
_symmetry.space_group_name_H-M   'P 1'
#
loop_
_entity.id
_entity.type
_entity.pdbx_description
1 polymer ?
#
loop_
_entity_poly.entity_id
_entity_poly.type
_entity_poly.pdbx_seq_one_letter_code
_entity_poly.pdbx_strand_id
1 'polypeptide(L)'
;MAGLIRGPWQLGRQTIHPALQRSAAATVTTSATRTSYAKHRYVGACGGLDSQNRHRSTPSYQQQQQQQQLRFQHSEALIGSPDYRLLRLAEREEVHVEQWMQNYTRLGMSISTVNSKVPLSADLFHSALKHTANKVPCLRLAIKEVFGKLWVAEVDNMDIDFKMIKHRKIDKVLEHIKDEGVNNYPWSVWVMPAQKDEPCPIPEMGEAFPHQYNLILKQNVFMDGYSMARTLRCIVECLEDLVTGKPIDDRSPIGRYSRGDELLGRKVDIKKALKNDPDRLEREKEWLMSTFKSPLLYEAFPMPSNVENVTTKHIVKKVETDLLNAFHSKCKSIGVSISSGLLEVFNAATVEMVQDAGVRQEGYQLVVGHYVNMRRYLLANPKDVLGSFIGKMHQSMHCSANTRKDFWENAKDIHENFHALIKQDGPTMEECVRDMVFPPIDPDEFVQTTPTKDERDYAFSNLMDLTPTLFNNGKYVQHTNIVAVNYNHNYTHPILYEFQTYHGFSHLTGNYDTSKLTDDTANELMDRIMGVLRSVSS
;
A
#
# COMPACT_ATOMS: atom_id res chain seq x y z
N MET A 1 28.54 -48.66 15.37
CA MET A 1 29.97 -48.95 15.14
C MET A 1 30.39 -48.24 13.87
N ALA A 2 31.49 -47.46 13.95
CA ALA A 2 32.23 -46.76 12.88
C ALA A 2 31.41 -45.77 12.01
N GLY A 3 31.62 -44.44 12.02
CA GLY A 3 32.76 -43.63 12.44
C GLY A 3 33.56 -43.21 11.21
N LEU A 4 33.49 -41.92 10.82
CA LEU A 4 34.59 -41.20 10.17
C LEU A 4 34.39 -39.68 10.25
N ILE A 5 35.37 -39.07 10.90
CA ILE A 5 35.60 -37.66 11.19
C ILE A 5 36.51 -37.09 10.10
N ARG A 6 36.25 -35.87 9.57
CA ARG A 6 37.28 -34.92 9.12
C ARG A 6 36.79 -33.46 9.16
N GLY A 7 37.32 -32.69 10.13
CA GLY A 7 38.14 -31.47 9.93
C GLY A 7 37.49 -30.16 9.44
N PRO A 8 37.64 -29.03 10.17
CA PRO A 8 37.19 -27.70 9.76
C PRO A 8 38.28 -26.92 9.00
N TRP A 9 37.85 -26.10 8.03
CA TRP A 9 38.72 -25.14 7.34
C TRP A 9 38.77 -23.80 8.10
N GLN A 10 39.99 -23.38 8.43
CA GLN A 10 40.34 -22.06 8.95
C GLN A 10 40.33 -21.02 7.83
N LEU A 11 39.66 -19.89 8.02
CA LEU A 11 39.83 -18.70 7.18
C LEU A 11 40.74 -17.71 7.90
N GLY A 12 41.87 -17.43 7.24
CA GLY A 12 42.91 -16.55 7.70
C GLY A 12 42.55 -15.08 7.58
N ARG A 13 43.12 -14.31 8.50
CA ARG A 13 43.20 -12.85 8.48
C ARG A 13 43.94 -12.38 7.23
N GLN A 14 43.39 -11.37 6.54
CA GLN A 14 44.17 -10.50 5.67
C GLN A 14 44.04 -9.05 6.12
N THR A 15 45.22 -8.49 6.34
CA THR A 15 45.61 -7.11 6.62
C THR A 15 45.23 -6.15 5.49
N ILE A 16 44.75 -4.95 5.84
CA ILE A 16 44.59 -3.81 4.92
C ILE A 16 45.42 -2.64 5.45
N HIS A 17 46.36 -2.17 4.63
CA HIS A 17 46.91 -0.80 4.55
C HIS A 17 47.69 -0.72 3.22
N PRO A 18 47.81 0.43 2.52
CA PRO A 18 48.19 1.72 3.10
C PRO A 18 47.52 2.99 2.48
N ALA A 19 47.95 4.12 3.00
CA ALA A 19 47.52 5.51 2.80
C ALA A 19 47.86 6.16 1.44
N LEU A 20 47.17 7.28 1.14
CA LEU A 20 47.67 8.56 0.55
C LEU A 20 46.45 9.51 0.36
N GLN A 21 46.21 10.59 1.13
CA GLN A 21 46.81 11.94 1.20
C GLN A 21 46.55 12.90 0.02
N ARG A 22 46.10 14.13 0.38
CA ARG A 22 46.03 15.44 -0.33
C ARG A 22 44.71 15.74 -1.06
N SER A 23 43.89 16.72 -0.65
CA SER A 23 44.06 18.19 -0.47
C SER A 23 43.26 18.94 -1.54
N ALA A 24 42.23 19.70 -1.14
CA ALA A 24 42.00 21.05 -1.66
C ALA A 24 40.99 21.79 -0.77
N ALA A 25 41.42 22.95 -0.28
CA ALA A 25 40.59 23.93 0.41
C ALA A 25 39.79 24.75 -0.61
N ALA A 26 38.55 25.10 -0.28
CA ALA A 26 37.85 26.23 -0.89
C ALA A 26 36.97 26.91 0.14
N THR A 27 37.41 28.11 0.52
CA THR A 27 36.73 29.10 1.34
C THR A 27 35.52 29.65 0.59
N VAL A 28 34.33 29.62 1.19
CA VAL A 28 33.19 30.45 0.75
C VAL A 28 32.59 31.16 1.95
N THR A 29 32.67 32.49 1.86
CA THR A 29 32.12 33.52 2.72
C THR A 29 30.60 33.44 2.84
N THR A 30 30.10 33.43 4.08
CA THR A 30 28.68 33.58 4.42
C THR A 30 28.34 35.07 4.57
N SER A 31 27.45 35.58 3.73
CA SER A 31 26.76 36.86 3.94
C SER A 31 25.40 36.59 4.58
N ALA A 32 25.26 37.02 5.84
CA ALA A 32 24.02 36.98 6.59
C ALA A 32 23.13 38.19 6.24
N THR A 33 21.90 37.94 5.81
CA THR A 33 20.81 38.92 5.84
C THR A 33 19.77 38.47 6.85
N ARG A 34 19.70 39.22 7.94
CA ARG A 34 18.66 39.18 8.98
C ARG A 34 17.35 39.71 8.39
N THR A 35 16.26 39.01 8.67
CA THR A 35 14.92 39.60 8.67
C THR A 35 14.25 39.28 10.01
N SER A 36 13.88 40.35 10.69
CA SER A 36 13.28 40.42 12.01
C SER A 36 11.82 40.00 12.01
N TYR A 37 11.38 39.27 13.04
CA TYR A 37 9.98 39.32 13.48
C TYR A 37 9.86 39.39 15.00
N ALA A 38 8.79 40.08 15.41
CA ALA A 38 8.64 40.82 16.63
C ALA A 38 8.35 39.96 17.86
N LYS A 39 8.92 40.39 18.99
CA LYS A 39 8.55 39.99 20.36
C LYS A 39 7.24 40.67 20.73
N HIS A 40 6.22 39.90 21.11
CA HIS A 40 5.16 40.39 21.99
C HIS A 40 5.48 40.03 23.44
N ARG A 41 5.52 41.07 24.27
CA ARG A 41 5.61 41.02 25.74
C ARG A 41 4.27 40.56 26.31
N TYR A 42 4.31 39.69 27.31
CA TYR A 42 3.33 39.70 28.39
C TYR A 42 4.07 39.80 29.72
N VAL A 43 3.73 40.85 30.47
CA VAL A 43 4.13 41.09 31.85
C VAL A 43 2.93 40.71 32.71
N GLY A 44 3.14 39.91 33.75
CA GLY A 44 2.07 39.51 34.67
C GLY A 44 2.59 38.85 35.94
N ALA A 45 2.89 39.71 36.92
CA ALA A 45 2.83 39.50 38.38
C ALA A 45 3.46 38.23 39.01
N CYS A 46 4.58 38.43 39.70
CA CYS A 46 5.06 37.55 40.76
C CYS A 46 4.23 37.76 42.04
N GLY A 47 3.54 36.72 42.48
CA GLY A 47 3.11 36.52 43.86
C GLY A 47 3.72 35.22 44.36
N GLY A 48 4.56 35.28 45.40
CA GLY A 48 5.12 34.10 46.03
C GLY A 48 4.06 33.35 46.86
N LEU A 49 4.25 32.04 47.00
CA LEU A 49 4.11 31.29 48.26
C LEU A 49 4.43 29.80 48.02
N ASP A 50 5.30 29.31 48.90
CA ASP A 50 5.42 27.96 49.47
C ASP A 50 5.71 26.71 48.62
N SER A 51 6.88 26.18 48.94
CA SER A 51 7.37 24.83 48.73
C SER A 51 6.46 23.77 49.37
N GLN A 52 5.91 22.87 48.55
CA GLN A 52 5.68 21.48 48.94
C GLN A 52 6.10 20.53 47.81
N ASN A 53 7.20 19.82 48.06
CA ASN A 53 7.62 18.65 47.30
C ASN A 53 6.51 17.59 47.34
N ARG A 54 5.82 17.37 46.22
CA ARG A 54 5.11 16.12 45.94
C ARG A 54 5.77 15.47 44.74
N HIS A 55 6.49 14.37 44.98
CA HIS A 55 6.83 13.41 43.94
C HIS A 55 5.54 12.90 43.30
N ARG A 56 5.18 13.44 42.14
CA ARG A 56 4.22 12.80 41.24
C ARG A 56 4.98 11.71 40.51
N SER A 57 4.79 10.46 40.93
CA SER A 57 5.15 9.32 40.12
C SER A 57 4.38 9.41 38.80
N THR A 58 5.10 9.39 37.69
CA THR A 58 4.50 9.28 36.36
C THR A 58 3.82 7.91 36.30
N PRO A 59 2.51 7.83 36.00
CA PRO A 59 1.82 6.54 35.97
C PRO A 59 2.46 5.64 34.92
N SER A 60 2.64 4.36 35.27
CA SER A 60 3.19 3.37 34.35
C SER A 60 2.31 3.27 33.09
N TYR A 61 2.88 2.84 31.96
CA TYR A 61 2.13 2.70 30.72
C TYR A 61 0.87 1.81 30.88
N GLN A 62 0.94 0.77 31.72
CA GLN A 62 -0.21 -0.06 32.08
C GLN A 62 -1.27 0.71 32.89
N GLN A 63 -0.88 1.59 33.81
CA GLN A 63 -1.82 2.46 34.53
C GLN A 63 -2.46 3.49 33.60
N GLN A 64 -1.73 3.98 32.59
CA GLN A 64 -2.29 4.86 31.57
C GLN A 64 -3.30 4.14 30.66
N GLN A 65 -3.03 2.90 30.26
CA GLN A 65 -3.98 2.07 29.50
C GLN A 65 -5.21 1.69 30.33
N GLN A 66 -5.04 1.35 31.61
CA GLN A 66 -6.15 1.01 32.51
C GLN A 66 -7.01 2.24 32.83
N GLN A 67 -6.41 3.43 32.99
CA GLN A 67 -7.15 4.69 33.07
C GLN A 67 -7.82 5.07 31.74
N GLN A 68 -7.23 4.74 30.60
CA GLN A 68 -7.88 4.90 29.29
C GLN A 68 -9.08 3.96 29.14
N GLN A 69 -8.99 2.69 29.55
CA GLN A 69 -10.10 1.75 29.56
C GLN A 69 -11.23 2.19 30.51
N LEU A 70 -10.92 2.69 31.71
CA LEU A 70 -11.93 3.19 32.64
C LEU A 70 -12.59 4.49 32.12
N ARG A 71 -11.83 5.37 31.45
CA ARG A 71 -12.40 6.52 30.74
C ARG A 71 -13.26 6.09 29.54
N PHE A 72 -12.87 5.02 28.85
CA PHE A 72 -13.62 4.43 27.73
C PHE A 72 -14.99 3.92 28.20
N GLN A 73 -15.04 3.17 29.31
CA GLN A 73 -16.29 2.68 29.91
C GLN A 73 -17.19 3.82 30.42
N HIS A 74 -16.63 4.89 30.99
CA HIS A 74 -17.42 6.08 31.36
C HIS A 74 -17.89 6.91 30.16
N SER A 75 -17.23 6.80 29.01
CA SER A 75 -17.54 7.55 27.79
C SER A 75 -18.59 6.87 26.90
N GLU A 76 -18.71 5.53 26.92
CA GLU A 76 -19.78 4.79 26.24
C GLU A 76 -21.18 5.20 26.72
N ALA A 77 -21.30 5.65 27.98
CA ALA A 77 -22.56 6.10 28.57
C ALA A 77 -22.99 7.53 28.16
N LEU A 78 -22.12 8.31 27.49
CA LEU A 78 -22.34 9.75 27.24
C LEU A 78 -22.08 10.21 25.79
N ILE A 79 -21.60 9.35 24.88
CA ILE A 79 -21.17 9.76 23.52
C ILE A 79 -21.72 8.83 22.44
N GLY A 80 -23.02 8.58 22.44
CA GLY A 80 -23.73 8.18 21.23
C GLY A 80 -24.33 9.43 20.61
N SER A 81 -23.72 9.97 19.56
CA SER A 81 -24.54 10.73 18.61
C SER A 81 -25.51 9.72 17.98
N PRO A 82 -26.78 10.06 17.71
CA PRO A 82 -27.69 9.14 17.01
C PRO A 82 -27.14 8.66 15.65
N ASP A 83 -26.11 9.31 15.11
CA ASP A 83 -25.57 9.05 13.78
C ASP A 83 -24.32 8.16 13.76
N TYR A 84 -23.63 7.95 14.89
CA TYR A 84 -22.39 7.16 14.91
C TYR A 84 -22.01 6.58 16.28
N ARG A 85 -21.27 5.46 16.26
CA ARG A 85 -20.68 4.78 17.41
C ARG A 85 -19.16 4.87 17.39
N LEU A 86 -18.54 5.40 18.45
CA LEU A 86 -17.09 5.42 18.60
C LEU A 86 -16.55 4.00 18.89
N LEU A 87 -15.51 3.59 18.17
CA LEU A 87 -14.93 2.25 18.31
C LEU A 87 -13.60 2.27 19.07
N ARG A 88 -12.66 3.14 18.65
CA ARG A 88 -11.34 3.33 19.27
C ARG A 88 -10.69 4.62 18.79
N LEU A 89 -9.59 5.02 19.43
CA LEU A 89 -8.74 6.08 18.90
C LEU A 89 -8.16 5.65 17.54
N ALA A 90 -8.09 6.60 16.62
CA ALA A 90 -7.43 6.39 15.34
C ALA A 90 -5.92 6.23 15.55
N GLU A 91 -5.32 5.26 14.87
CA GLU A 91 -3.88 5.11 14.84
C GLU A 91 -3.26 6.21 13.96
N ARG A 92 -2.01 6.56 14.23
CA ARG A 92 -1.29 7.60 13.48
C ARG A 92 -1.28 7.31 11.98
N GLU A 93 -1.03 6.06 11.62
CA GLU A 93 -1.03 5.57 10.24
C GLU A 93 -2.39 5.76 9.55
N GLU A 94 -3.50 5.55 10.27
CA GLU A 94 -4.84 5.75 9.72
C GLU A 94 -5.13 7.22 9.49
N VAL A 95 -4.74 8.08 10.43
CA VAL A 95 -4.86 9.53 10.27
C VAL A 95 -4.04 10.02 9.07
N HIS A 96 -2.79 9.56 8.94
CA HIS A 96 -1.95 9.91 7.79
C HIS A 96 -2.56 9.44 6.47
N VAL A 97 -3.11 8.23 6.42
CA VAL A 97 -3.75 7.71 5.20
C VAL A 97 -5.02 8.47 4.85
N GLU A 98 -5.85 8.78 5.84
CA GLU A 98 -7.04 9.60 5.65
C GLU A 98 -6.68 10.98 5.11
N GLN A 99 -5.70 11.66 5.70
CA GLN A 99 -5.23 12.95 5.21
C GLN A 99 -4.61 12.85 3.81
N TRP A 100 -3.83 11.81 3.52
CA TRP A 100 -3.30 11.61 2.17
C TRP A 100 -4.40 11.41 1.13
N MET A 101 -5.47 10.69 1.49
CA MET A 101 -6.64 10.50 0.64
C MET A 101 -7.36 11.82 0.43
N GLN A 102 -7.60 12.61 1.48
CA GLN A 102 -8.24 13.92 1.41
C GLN A 102 -7.44 14.92 0.55
N ASN A 103 -6.11 14.82 0.57
CA ASN A 103 -5.21 15.65 -0.22
C ASN A 103 -4.79 15.04 -1.57
N TYR A 104 -5.43 13.95 -2.01
CA TYR A 104 -5.14 13.23 -3.27
C TYR A 104 -3.76 12.60 -3.44
N THR A 105 -2.82 12.86 -2.53
CA THR A 105 -1.46 12.30 -2.57
C THR A 105 -1.44 10.78 -2.61
N ARG A 106 -2.42 10.13 -1.96
CA ARG A 106 -2.55 8.67 -1.99
C ARG A 106 -3.99 8.22 -2.10
N LEU A 107 -4.32 7.50 -3.17
CA LEU A 107 -5.66 6.95 -3.37
C LEU A 107 -5.59 5.61 -4.10
N GLY A 108 -6.03 4.53 -3.46
CA GLY A 108 -6.20 3.24 -4.14
C GLY A 108 -7.59 3.12 -4.72
N MET A 109 -7.67 2.58 -5.92
CA MET A 109 -8.91 2.33 -6.62
C MET A 109 -8.87 0.97 -7.30
N SER A 110 -10.04 0.37 -7.45
CA SER A 110 -10.23 -0.73 -8.38
C SER A 110 -11.14 -0.32 -9.52
N ILE A 111 -10.76 -0.73 -10.70
CA ILE A 111 -11.58 -0.70 -11.90
C ILE A 111 -12.03 -2.13 -12.12
N SER A 112 -13.34 -2.39 -12.07
CA SER A 112 -13.91 -3.69 -12.37
C SER A 112 -14.89 -3.59 -13.52
N THR A 113 -14.82 -4.56 -14.44
CA THR A 113 -15.84 -4.70 -15.48
C THR A 113 -16.87 -5.71 -15.00
N VAL A 114 -18.14 -5.29 -15.04
CA VAL A 114 -19.32 -6.07 -14.70
C VAL A 114 -20.16 -6.25 -15.96
N ASN A 115 -20.49 -7.49 -16.28
CA ASN A 115 -21.38 -7.83 -17.38
C ASN A 115 -22.70 -8.38 -16.83
N SER A 116 -23.81 -8.05 -17.49
CA SER A 116 -25.14 -8.50 -17.11
C SER A 116 -25.98 -8.98 -18.29
N LYS A 117 -26.89 -9.92 -18.00
CA LYS A 117 -27.94 -10.40 -18.93
C LYS A 117 -29.06 -9.40 -19.15
N VAL A 118 -29.22 -8.47 -18.21
CA VAL A 118 -30.27 -7.44 -18.25
C VAL A 118 -29.64 -6.07 -18.09
N PRO A 119 -30.29 -5.00 -18.59
CA PRO A 119 -29.83 -3.65 -18.32
C PRO A 119 -29.87 -3.37 -16.80
N LEU A 120 -28.76 -2.94 -16.23
CA LEU A 120 -28.66 -2.45 -14.87
C LEU A 120 -28.87 -0.93 -14.85
N SER A 121 -29.87 -0.48 -14.10
CA SER A 121 -30.20 0.94 -13.92
C SER A 121 -29.35 1.57 -12.81
N ALA A 122 -29.31 2.91 -12.77
CA ALA A 122 -28.69 3.64 -11.68
C ALA A 122 -29.32 3.29 -10.31
N ASP A 123 -30.63 3.06 -10.26
CA ASP A 123 -31.34 2.67 -9.02
C ASP A 123 -30.94 1.28 -8.52
N LEU A 124 -30.68 0.33 -9.44
CA LEU A 124 -30.19 -0.99 -9.09
C LEU A 124 -28.78 -0.93 -8.49
N PHE A 125 -27.88 -0.17 -9.12
CA PHE A 125 -26.54 0.05 -8.57
C PHE A 125 -26.61 0.73 -7.21
N HIS A 126 -27.34 1.84 -7.09
CA HIS A 126 -27.47 2.56 -5.84
C HIS A 126 -28.04 1.69 -4.71
N SER A 127 -29.07 0.88 -5.00
CA SER A 127 -29.64 -0.07 -4.03
C SER A 127 -28.65 -1.16 -3.64
N ALA A 128 -27.91 -1.74 -4.60
CA ALA A 128 -26.88 -2.73 -4.31
C ALA A 128 -25.75 -2.16 -3.45
N LEU A 129 -25.36 -0.90 -3.68
CA LEU A 129 -24.35 -0.22 -2.89
C LEU A 129 -24.80 0.03 -1.44
N LYS A 130 -26.08 0.36 -1.21
CA LYS A 130 -26.64 0.47 0.14
C LYS A 130 -26.58 -0.85 0.90
N HIS A 131 -27.00 -1.94 0.28
CA HIS A 131 -26.86 -3.28 0.86
C HIS A 131 -25.40 -3.64 1.12
N THR A 132 -24.51 -3.32 0.18
CA THR A 132 -23.07 -3.53 0.34
C THR A 132 -22.50 -2.79 1.54
N ALA A 133 -22.88 -1.52 1.73
CA ALA A 133 -22.45 -0.71 2.87
C ALA A 133 -22.82 -1.38 4.21
N ASN A 134 -24.03 -1.94 4.30
CA ASN A 134 -24.49 -2.65 5.50
C ASN A 134 -23.77 -3.98 5.72
N LYS A 135 -23.51 -4.72 4.63
CA LYS A 135 -22.90 -6.06 4.69
C LYS A 135 -21.38 -6.05 4.82
N VAL A 136 -20.72 -4.94 4.49
CA VAL A 136 -19.25 -4.79 4.54
C VAL A 136 -18.90 -3.78 5.64
N PRO A 137 -18.55 -4.24 6.86
CA PRO A 137 -18.44 -3.35 8.02
C PRO A 137 -17.44 -2.20 7.86
N CYS A 138 -16.33 -2.41 7.14
CA CYS A 138 -15.32 -1.37 6.95
C CYS A 138 -15.79 -0.19 6.08
N LEU A 139 -16.87 -0.33 5.28
CA LEU A 139 -17.45 0.77 4.51
C LEU A 139 -18.24 1.76 5.37
N ARG A 140 -18.61 1.36 6.59
CA ARG A 140 -19.30 2.21 7.56
C ARG A 140 -18.35 2.92 8.51
N LEU A 141 -17.05 2.81 8.30
CA LEU A 141 -16.04 3.41 9.16
C LEU A 141 -15.62 4.78 8.64
N ALA A 142 -15.43 5.72 9.56
CA ALA A 142 -14.90 7.06 9.31
C ALA A 142 -13.98 7.50 10.45
N ILE A 143 -13.06 8.42 10.16
CA ILE A 143 -12.33 9.15 11.20
C ILE A 143 -13.16 10.36 11.62
N LYS A 144 -13.36 10.53 12.93
CA LYS A 144 -14.11 11.65 13.52
C LYS A 144 -13.28 12.32 14.61
N GLU A 145 -13.23 13.65 14.59
CA GLU A 145 -12.67 14.39 15.71
C GLU A 145 -13.72 14.54 16.82
N VAL A 146 -13.40 14.06 18.01
CA VAL A 146 -14.25 14.16 19.20
C VAL A 146 -13.38 14.52 20.40
N PHE A 147 -13.66 15.67 21.02
CA PHE A 147 -12.90 16.24 22.13
C PHE A 147 -11.40 16.44 21.84
N GLY A 148 -11.07 16.96 20.65
CA GLY A 148 -9.70 17.22 20.23
C GLY A 148 -8.87 15.96 19.97
N LYS A 149 -9.53 14.83 19.71
CA LYS A 149 -8.90 13.55 19.39
C LYS A 149 -9.57 12.92 18.18
N LEU A 150 -8.79 12.23 17.37
CA LEU A 150 -9.29 11.49 16.22
C LEU A 150 -9.67 10.06 16.64
N TRP A 151 -10.89 9.68 16.31
CA TRP A 151 -11.50 8.39 16.62
C TRP A 151 -11.92 7.67 15.34
N VAL A 152 -11.78 6.35 15.34
CA VAL A 152 -12.50 5.50 14.40
C VAL A 152 -13.94 5.37 14.90
N ALA A 153 -14.88 5.78 14.05
CA ALA A 153 -16.31 5.71 14.31
C ALA A 153 -16.99 4.83 13.26
N GLU A 154 -17.99 4.07 13.69
CA GLU A 154 -18.94 3.39 12.81
C GLU A 154 -20.17 4.27 12.63
N VAL A 155 -20.57 4.50 11.38
CA VAL A 155 -21.69 5.37 10.99
C VAL A 155 -22.83 4.49 10.49
N ASP A 156 -23.99 4.58 11.13
CA ASP A 156 -25.11 3.67 10.83
C ASP A 156 -25.75 3.93 9.47
N ASN A 157 -25.81 5.20 9.04
CA ASN A 157 -26.36 5.63 7.75
C ASN A 157 -25.30 6.36 6.93
N MET A 158 -24.24 5.65 6.54
CA MET A 158 -23.20 6.23 5.69
C MET A 158 -23.79 6.60 4.31
N ASP A 159 -23.76 7.88 3.98
CA ASP A 159 -24.11 8.35 2.64
C ASP A 159 -23.03 7.89 1.63
N ILE A 160 -23.47 7.51 0.43
CA ILE A 160 -22.62 6.88 -0.58
C ILE A 160 -22.47 7.85 -1.74
N ASP A 161 -21.24 8.27 -2.04
CA ASP A 161 -20.97 9.02 -3.25
C ASP A 161 -21.03 8.10 -4.47
N PHE A 162 -22.25 7.97 -5.00
CA PHE A 162 -22.53 7.19 -6.18
C PHE A 162 -22.81 8.09 -7.37
N LYS A 163 -22.10 7.85 -8.48
CA LYS A 163 -22.35 8.55 -9.74
C LYS A 163 -22.45 7.56 -10.90
N MET A 164 -23.54 7.65 -11.66
CA MET A 164 -23.65 7.03 -12.97
C MET A 164 -23.11 8.02 -14.02
N ILE A 165 -21.94 7.73 -14.58
CA ILE A 165 -21.27 8.57 -15.56
C ILE A 165 -21.76 8.21 -16.96
N LYS A 166 -22.14 9.23 -17.76
CA LYS A 166 -22.44 9.06 -19.18
C LYS A 166 -21.18 8.63 -19.94
N HIS A 167 -21.35 7.87 -21.03
CA HIS A 167 -20.25 7.32 -21.83
C HIS A 167 -19.04 8.26 -21.97
N ARG A 168 -17.95 7.91 -21.28
CA ARG A 168 -16.66 8.59 -21.30
C ARG A 168 -15.57 7.52 -21.26
N LYS A 169 -14.43 7.78 -21.91
CA LYS A 169 -13.26 6.90 -21.81
C LYS A 169 -12.77 6.84 -20.37
N ILE A 170 -12.37 5.65 -19.92
CA ILE A 170 -12.00 5.43 -18.52
C ILE A 170 -10.87 6.34 -18.05
N ASP A 171 -9.82 6.54 -18.87
CA ASP A 171 -8.70 7.43 -18.54
C ASP A 171 -9.17 8.87 -18.24
N LYS A 172 -10.17 9.34 -18.98
CA LYS A 172 -10.77 10.67 -18.78
C LYS A 172 -11.69 10.74 -17.57
N VAL A 173 -12.15 9.60 -17.06
CA VAL A 173 -12.84 9.54 -15.76
C VAL A 173 -11.82 9.54 -14.64
N LEU A 174 -10.72 8.78 -14.77
CA LEU A 174 -9.65 8.78 -13.77
C LEU A 174 -9.06 10.18 -13.59
N GLU A 175 -8.75 10.88 -14.69
CA GLU A 175 -8.33 12.29 -14.67
C GLU A 175 -9.37 13.18 -13.96
N HIS A 176 -10.66 12.97 -14.22
CA HIS A 176 -11.74 13.77 -13.63
C HIS A 176 -11.95 13.50 -12.13
N ILE A 177 -11.77 12.25 -11.68
CA ILE A 177 -11.86 11.88 -10.25
C ILE A 177 -10.79 12.63 -9.43
N LYS A 178 -9.63 12.90 -10.02
CA LYS A 178 -8.60 13.74 -9.40
C LYS A 178 -9.09 15.18 -9.22
N ASP A 179 -9.68 15.76 -10.27
CA ASP A 179 -10.02 17.19 -10.30
C ASP A 179 -11.24 17.55 -9.45
N GLU A 180 -12.17 16.61 -9.21
CA GLU A 180 -13.41 16.88 -8.46
C GLU A 180 -13.22 17.12 -6.95
N GLY A 181 -12.03 16.88 -6.38
CA GLY A 181 -11.84 17.05 -4.94
C GLY A 181 -12.50 15.92 -4.15
N VAL A 182 -11.98 15.55 -2.96
CA VAL A 182 -12.56 14.45 -2.19
C VAL A 182 -13.81 15.06 -1.60
N ASN A 183 -14.97 14.74 -2.15
CA ASN A 183 -16.17 14.83 -1.35
C ASN A 183 -15.90 14.06 -0.05
N ASN A 184 -16.31 14.58 1.12
CA ASN A 184 -16.03 14.05 2.47
C ASN A 184 -16.53 12.61 2.75
N TYR A 185 -16.84 11.84 1.71
CA TYR A 185 -17.22 10.45 1.75
C TYR A 185 -16.00 9.54 1.91
N PRO A 186 -16.03 8.63 2.90
CA PRO A 186 -14.95 7.68 3.11
C PRO A 186 -14.68 6.82 1.86
N TRP A 187 -15.72 6.51 1.08
CA TRP A 187 -15.62 5.74 -0.16
C TRP A 187 -16.64 6.24 -1.19
N SER A 188 -16.40 5.93 -2.46
CA SER A 188 -17.24 6.36 -3.58
C SER A 188 -17.22 5.32 -4.69
N VAL A 189 -18.29 5.30 -5.48
CA VAL A 189 -18.43 4.41 -6.63
C VAL A 189 -18.91 5.17 -7.84
N TRP A 190 -18.13 5.09 -8.92
CA TRP A 190 -18.55 5.58 -10.23
C TRP A 190 -18.82 4.41 -11.14
N VAL A 191 -19.98 4.42 -11.79
CA VAL A 191 -20.36 3.39 -12.76
C VAL A 191 -20.53 4.05 -14.12
N MET A 192 -19.99 3.43 -15.16
CA MET A 192 -20.19 3.86 -16.53
C MET A 192 -20.57 2.66 -17.40
N PRO A 193 -21.62 2.76 -18.23
CA PRO A 193 -21.86 1.76 -19.26
C PRO A 193 -20.70 1.77 -20.26
N ALA A 194 -20.21 0.59 -20.64
CA ALA A 194 -19.18 0.43 -21.65
C ALA A 194 -19.63 0.98 -23.01
N GLN A 195 -18.67 1.30 -23.88
CA GLN A 195 -19.01 1.70 -25.24
C GLN A 195 -19.59 0.50 -26.01
N LYS A 196 -20.47 0.76 -26.99
CA LYS A 196 -21.21 -0.30 -27.71
C LYS A 196 -20.27 -1.31 -28.40
N ASP A 197 -19.09 -0.87 -28.77
CA ASP A 197 -18.03 -1.58 -29.47
C ASP A 197 -16.85 -1.97 -28.56
N GLU A 198 -16.93 -1.71 -27.26
CA GLU A 198 -15.90 -2.11 -26.31
C GLU A 198 -15.91 -3.64 -26.13
N PRO A 199 -14.78 -4.33 -26.38
CA PRO A 199 -14.74 -5.78 -26.28
C PRO A 199 -14.89 -6.22 -24.82
N CYS A 200 -15.64 -7.30 -24.59
CA CYS A 200 -15.65 -7.95 -23.29
C CYS A 200 -14.26 -8.55 -23.01
N PRO A 201 -13.66 -8.30 -21.84
CA PRO A 201 -12.35 -8.86 -21.49
C PRO A 201 -12.32 -10.41 -21.50
N ILE A 202 -13.48 -11.04 -21.34
CA ILE A 202 -13.70 -12.49 -21.49
C ILE A 202 -14.72 -12.67 -22.64
N PRO A 203 -14.27 -12.92 -23.89
CA PRO A 203 -15.13 -12.91 -25.07
C PRO A 203 -16.37 -13.81 -24.96
N GLU A 204 -16.22 -15.02 -24.41
CA GLU A 204 -17.31 -15.98 -24.21
C GLU A 204 -18.40 -15.47 -23.24
N MET A 205 -18.07 -14.54 -22.34
CA MET A 205 -19.03 -13.89 -21.46
C MET A 205 -19.78 -12.75 -22.16
N GLY A 206 -19.19 -12.11 -23.16
CA GLY A 206 -19.79 -10.99 -23.88
C GLY A 206 -21.10 -11.38 -24.58
N GLU A 207 -21.16 -12.57 -25.16
CA GLU A 207 -22.38 -13.09 -25.79
C GLU A 207 -23.47 -13.44 -24.76
N ALA A 208 -23.07 -14.05 -23.64
CA ALA A 208 -24.00 -14.48 -22.61
C ALA A 208 -24.49 -13.33 -21.71
N PHE A 209 -23.76 -12.22 -21.64
CA PHE A 209 -24.01 -11.06 -20.78
C PHE A 209 -23.76 -9.75 -21.56
N PRO A 210 -24.70 -9.33 -22.43
CA PRO A 210 -24.49 -8.28 -23.42
C PRO A 210 -24.43 -6.85 -22.85
N HIS A 211 -24.79 -6.65 -21.58
CA HIS A 211 -24.75 -5.33 -20.95
C HIS A 211 -23.49 -5.18 -20.10
N GLN A 212 -22.54 -4.36 -20.55
CA GLN A 212 -21.25 -4.17 -19.88
C GLN A 212 -21.16 -2.81 -19.17
N TYR A 213 -20.57 -2.82 -17.98
CA TYR A 213 -20.38 -1.65 -17.11
C TYR A 213 -18.97 -1.67 -16.53
N ASN A 214 -18.30 -0.52 -16.52
CA ASN A 214 -17.07 -0.31 -15.78
C ASN A 214 -17.40 0.37 -14.45
N LEU A 215 -17.00 -0.25 -13.34
CA LEU A 215 -17.18 0.21 -11.98
C LEU A 215 -15.83 0.64 -11.43
N ILE A 216 -15.74 1.88 -10.98
CA ILE A 216 -14.57 2.43 -10.27
C ILE A 216 -14.95 2.54 -8.80
N LEU A 217 -14.30 1.75 -7.95
CA LEU A 217 -14.45 1.79 -6.50
C LEU A 217 -13.23 2.50 -5.90
N LYS A 218 -13.48 3.65 -5.27
CA LYS A 218 -12.51 4.35 -4.42
C LYS A 218 -12.43 3.68 -3.07
N GLN A 219 -11.23 3.29 -2.65
CA GLN A 219 -11.06 2.70 -1.32
C GLN A 219 -11.10 3.75 -0.20
N ASN A 220 -11.59 3.37 0.98
CA ASN A 220 -11.42 4.14 2.21
C ASN A 220 -10.15 3.70 2.95
N VAL A 221 -9.74 4.48 3.97
CA VAL A 221 -8.55 4.15 4.79
C VAL A 221 -8.64 2.80 5.50
N PHE A 222 -9.86 2.32 5.74
CA PHE A 222 -10.15 1.06 6.43
C PHE A 222 -10.27 -0.13 5.49
N MET A 223 -9.89 0.00 4.22
CA MET A 223 -9.99 -1.06 3.22
C MET A 223 -8.64 -1.30 2.55
N ASP A 224 -8.19 -2.56 2.56
CA ASP A 224 -7.06 -3.01 1.75
C ASP A 224 -7.52 -3.77 0.50
N GLY A 225 -6.57 -4.14 -0.37
CA GLY A 225 -6.90 -4.83 -1.62
C GLY A 225 -7.67 -6.15 -1.46
N TYR A 226 -7.46 -6.88 -0.36
CA TYR A 226 -8.26 -8.07 -0.06
C TYR A 226 -9.71 -7.70 0.29
N SER A 227 -9.90 -6.72 1.18
CA SER A 227 -11.22 -6.24 1.56
C SER A 227 -11.94 -5.60 0.37
N MET A 228 -11.22 -4.90 -0.50
CA MET A 228 -11.73 -4.32 -1.75
C MET A 228 -12.26 -5.40 -2.69
N ALA A 229 -11.52 -6.51 -2.90
CA ALA A 229 -12.02 -7.61 -3.71
C ALA A 229 -13.31 -8.24 -3.12
N ARG A 230 -13.40 -8.34 -1.78
CA ARG A 230 -14.62 -8.81 -1.10
C ARG A 230 -15.79 -7.83 -1.23
N THR A 231 -15.51 -6.53 -1.21
CA THR A 231 -16.49 -5.48 -1.47
C THR A 231 -17.03 -5.58 -2.89
N LEU A 232 -16.17 -5.68 -3.91
CA LEU A 232 -16.59 -5.82 -5.31
C LEU A 232 -17.49 -7.03 -5.51
N ARG A 233 -17.09 -8.19 -4.97
CA ARG A 233 -17.92 -9.40 -4.96
C ARG A 233 -19.31 -9.13 -4.36
N CYS A 234 -19.37 -8.49 -3.20
CA CYS A 234 -20.63 -8.18 -2.52
C CYS A 234 -21.54 -7.27 -3.36
N ILE A 235 -20.97 -6.29 -4.07
CA ILE A 235 -21.74 -5.43 -4.98
C ILE A 235 -22.42 -6.28 -6.04
N VAL A 236 -21.70 -7.21 -6.67
CA VAL A 236 -22.27 -8.07 -7.72
C VAL A 236 -23.28 -9.07 -7.17
N GLU A 237 -23.03 -9.68 -6.00
CA GLU A 237 -24.00 -10.56 -5.33
C GLU A 237 -25.30 -9.81 -4.99
N CYS A 238 -25.21 -8.56 -4.52
CA CYS A 238 -26.39 -7.71 -4.29
C CYS A 238 -27.10 -7.34 -5.59
N LEU A 239 -26.39 -7.04 -6.68
CA LEU A 239 -26.99 -6.80 -7.99
C LEU A 239 -27.74 -8.03 -8.52
N GLU A 240 -27.14 -9.21 -8.41
CA GLU A 240 -27.76 -10.48 -8.79
C GLU A 240 -29.06 -10.73 -8.00
N ASP A 241 -29.02 -10.56 -6.67
CA ASP A 241 -30.20 -10.76 -5.83
C ASP A 241 -31.31 -9.74 -6.16
N LEU A 242 -30.96 -8.47 -6.39
CA LEU A 242 -31.94 -7.43 -6.79
C LEU A 242 -32.56 -7.72 -8.17
N VAL A 243 -31.76 -8.12 -9.15
CA VAL A 243 -32.24 -8.48 -10.50
C VAL A 243 -33.18 -9.68 -10.46
N THR A 244 -32.92 -10.65 -9.57
CA THR A 244 -33.73 -11.86 -9.43
C THR A 244 -34.89 -11.72 -8.46
N GLY A 245 -35.04 -10.55 -7.80
CA GLY A 245 -36.07 -10.31 -6.79
C GLY A 245 -35.87 -11.11 -5.49
N LYS A 246 -34.65 -11.61 -5.24
CA LYS A 246 -34.32 -12.33 -4.01
C LYS A 246 -34.14 -11.34 -2.85
N PRO A 247 -34.76 -11.59 -1.68
CA PRO A 247 -34.54 -10.75 -0.51
C PRO A 247 -33.08 -10.73 -0.05
N ILE A 248 -32.57 -9.55 0.28
CA ILE A 248 -31.22 -9.35 0.83
C ILE A 248 -31.32 -9.11 2.33
N ASP A 249 -30.62 -9.93 3.12
CA ASP A 249 -30.45 -9.72 4.57
C ASP A 249 -29.22 -8.87 4.86
N ASP A 250 -29.46 -7.62 5.26
CA ASP A 250 -28.43 -6.66 5.66
C ASP A 250 -27.86 -6.92 7.05
N ARG A 251 -28.50 -7.77 7.87
CA ARG A 251 -28.03 -8.09 9.22
C ARG A 251 -26.93 -9.15 9.23
N SER A 252 -26.69 -9.79 8.09
CA SER A 252 -25.67 -10.82 7.92
C SER A 252 -24.48 -10.26 7.13
N PRO A 253 -23.45 -9.73 7.83
CA PRO A 253 -22.28 -9.18 7.17
C PRO A 253 -21.43 -10.30 6.54
N ILE A 254 -20.75 -10.02 5.43
CA ILE A 254 -19.93 -11.01 4.71
C ILE A 254 -18.58 -11.29 5.41
N GLY A 255 -18.32 -10.60 6.51
CA GLY A 255 -17.13 -10.67 7.32
C GLY A 255 -17.25 -9.77 8.55
N ARG A 256 -16.23 -9.77 9.39
CA ARG A 256 -16.14 -8.93 10.58
C ARG A 256 -15.04 -7.90 10.41
N TYR A 257 -15.27 -6.69 10.91
CA TYR A 257 -14.19 -5.74 11.12
C TYR A 257 -13.36 -6.15 12.33
N SER A 258 -12.04 -6.20 12.19
CA SER A 258 -11.14 -6.37 13.32
C SER A 258 -10.60 -5.02 13.77
N ARG A 259 -10.66 -4.76 15.07
CA ARG A 259 -10.18 -3.50 15.66
C ARG A 259 -8.66 -3.36 15.64
N GLY A 260 -7.93 -4.43 15.29
CA GLY A 260 -6.46 -4.43 15.24
C GLY A 260 -5.77 -4.74 16.57
N ASP A 261 -6.54 -5.00 17.64
CA ASP A 261 -6.02 -5.20 19.00
C ASP A 261 -4.88 -6.23 19.09
N GLU A 262 -4.98 -7.30 18.30
CA GLU A 262 -3.95 -8.35 18.25
C GLU A 262 -2.64 -7.86 17.65
N LEU A 263 -2.69 -7.13 16.53
CA LEU A 263 -1.51 -6.55 15.91
C LEU A 263 -0.92 -5.45 16.78
N LEU A 264 -1.76 -4.66 17.45
CA LEU A 264 -1.33 -3.66 18.41
C LEU A 264 -0.60 -4.30 19.60
N GLY A 265 -1.12 -5.41 20.14
CA GLY A 265 -0.46 -6.20 21.18
C GLY A 265 0.93 -6.66 20.76
N ARG A 266 1.06 -7.18 19.53
CA ARG A 266 2.36 -7.55 18.94
C ARG A 266 3.33 -6.37 18.88
N LYS A 267 2.88 -5.20 18.41
CA LYS A 267 3.71 -3.97 18.37
C LYS A 267 4.21 -3.60 19.77
N VAL A 268 3.36 -3.69 20.79
CA VAL A 268 3.73 -3.40 22.18
C VAL A 268 4.80 -4.37 22.67
N ASP A 269 4.64 -5.67 22.42
CA ASP A 269 5.60 -6.69 22.84
C ASP A 269 6.96 -6.54 22.15
N ILE A 270 6.97 -6.27 20.84
CA ILE A 270 8.19 -6.01 20.07
C ILE A 270 8.90 -4.76 20.59
N LYS A 271 8.20 -3.63 20.75
CA LYS A 271 8.79 -2.40 21.29
C LYS A 271 9.37 -2.62 22.69
N LYS A 272 8.72 -3.43 23.53
CA LYS A 272 9.24 -3.80 24.85
C LYS A 272 10.50 -4.65 24.74
N ALA A 273 10.54 -5.62 23.84
CA ALA A 273 11.72 -6.45 23.60
C ALA A 273 12.91 -5.61 23.10
N LEU A 274 12.70 -4.72 22.14
CA LEU A 274 13.74 -3.81 21.61
C LEU A 274 14.27 -2.84 22.67
N LYS A 275 13.40 -2.31 23.55
CA LYS A 275 13.84 -1.46 24.67
C LYS A 275 14.73 -2.20 25.67
N ASN A 276 14.51 -3.51 25.84
CA ASN A 276 15.29 -4.35 26.74
C ASN A 276 16.56 -4.92 26.09
N ASP A 277 16.75 -4.73 24.78
CA ASP A 277 17.92 -5.17 24.01
C ASP A 277 18.39 -4.05 23.06
N PRO A 278 19.15 -3.05 23.59
CA PRO A 278 19.61 -1.91 22.80
C PRO A 278 20.50 -2.30 21.61
N ASP A 279 21.30 -3.36 21.74
CA ASP A 279 22.16 -3.85 20.66
C ASP A 279 21.33 -4.38 19.50
N ARG A 280 20.21 -5.07 19.81
CA ARG A 280 19.25 -5.45 18.78
C ARG A 280 18.60 -4.22 18.14
N LEU A 281 18.13 -3.25 18.92
CA LEU A 281 17.53 -2.04 18.37
C LEU A 281 18.48 -1.32 17.41
N GLU A 282 19.77 -1.20 17.75
CA GLU A 282 20.75 -0.56 16.86
C GLU A 282 20.96 -1.37 15.58
N ARG A 283 21.04 -2.71 15.64
CA ARG A 283 21.13 -3.56 14.44
C ARG A 283 19.91 -3.41 13.53
N GLU A 284 18.70 -3.41 14.08
CA GLU A 284 17.48 -3.25 13.29
C GLU A 284 17.37 -1.84 12.70
N LYS A 285 17.85 -0.82 13.43
CA LYS A 285 17.96 0.56 12.95
C LYS A 285 18.96 0.67 11.80
N GLU A 286 20.17 0.12 11.94
CA GLU A 286 21.19 0.10 10.89
C GLU A 286 20.65 -0.58 9.63
N TRP A 287 19.97 -1.73 9.80
CA TRP A 287 19.31 -2.43 8.71
C TRP A 287 18.26 -1.53 8.03
N LEU A 288 17.34 -0.92 8.79
CA LEU A 288 16.32 -0.01 8.24
C LEU A 288 16.96 1.16 7.47
N MET A 289 17.96 1.82 8.05
CA MET A 289 18.66 2.93 7.39
C MET A 289 19.37 2.50 6.11
N SER A 290 19.87 1.26 6.04
CA SER A 290 20.49 0.72 4.82
C SER A 290 19.51 0.55 3.67
N THR A 291 18.21 0.53 3.96
CA THR A 291 17.14 0.49 2.94
C THR A 291 16.76 1.87 2.41
N PHE A 292 17.37 2.96 2.90
CA PHE A 292 17.11 4.30 2.37
C PHE A 292 18.18 4.71 1.36
N LYS A 293 17.85 4.67 0.07
CA LYS A 293 18.76 5.08 -1.01
C LYS A 293 18.04 5.77 -2.16
N SER A 294 18.78 6.61 -2.90
CA SER A 294 18.26 7.20 -4.14
C SER A 294 17.94 6.08 -5.15
N PRO A 295 16.81 6.15 -5.87
CA PRO A 295 16.50 5.23 -6.96
C PRO A 295 17.62 5.16 -8.00
N LEU A 296 17.95 3.95 -8.45
CA LEU A 296 18.96 3.67 -9.47
C LEU A 296 18.60 4.33 -10.81
N LEU A 297 17.31 4.41 -11.15
CA LEU A 297 16.85 5.08 -12.36
C LEU A 297 17.32 6.54 -12.43
N TYR A 298 17.47 7.23 -11.29
CA TYR A 298 17.89 8.62 -11.26
C TYR A 298 19.36 8.82 -11.65
N GLU A 299 20.18 7.77 -11.65
CA GLU A 299 21.55 7.84 -12.14
C GLU A 299 21.62 7.97 -13.67
N ALA A 300 20.59 7.48 -14.38
CA ALA A 300 20.52 7.46 -15.84
C ALA A 300 19.47 8.43 -16.40
N PHE A 301 18.35 8.60 -15.70
CA PHE A 301 17.19 9.35 -16.14
C PHE A 301 16.89 10.45 -15.10
N PRO A 302 17.20 11.72 -15.41
CA PRO A 302 16.97 12.80 -14.46
C PRO A 302 15.48 12.99 -14.19
N MET A 303 15.15 13.41 -12.97
CA MET A 303 13.78 13.76 -12.61
C MET A 303 13.27 14.90 -13.53
N PRO A 304 12.00 14.85 -13.95
CA PRO A 304 11.38 15.91 -14.75
C PRO A 304 11.48 17.28 -14.06
N SER A 305 11.92 18.31 -14.79
CA SER A 305 11.91 19.70 -14.32
C SER A 305 10.62 20.42 -14.74
N ASN A 306 10.10 21.32 -13.89
CA ASN A 306 8.96 22.20 -14.20
C ASN A 306 7.64 21.49 -14.55
N VAL A 307 7.30 20.42 -13.84
CA VAL A 307 6.01 19.75 -14.01
C VAL A 307 4.90 20.62 -13.43
N GLU A 308 4.11 21.27 -14.29
CA GLU A 308 3.03 22.19 -13.86
C GLU A 308 1.94 21.49 -13.04
N ASN A 309 1.63 20.22 -13.36
CA ASN A 309 0.54 19.46 -12.76
C ASN A 309 1.00 18.08 -12.29
N VAL A 310 1.73 18.05 -11.17
CA VAL A 310 2.17 16.79 -10.55
C VAL A 310 0.97 15.87 -10.28
N THR A 311 1.11 14.62 -10.67
CA THR A 311 0.08 13.59 -10.56
C THR A 311 0.64 12.19 -10.71
N THR A 312 -0.20 11.18 -10.53
CA THR A 312 0.14 9.80 -10.86
C THR A 312 -0.50 9.42 -12.19
N LYS A 313 0.27 8.75 -13.04
CA LYS A 313 -0.23 8.12 -14.26
C LYS A 313 -0.09 6.61 -14.15
N HIS A 314 -0.89 5.90 -14.94
CA HIS A 314 -1.01 4.44 -14.87
C HIS A 314 -0.64 3.84 -16.23
N ILE A 315 0.24 2.85 -16.22
CA ILE A 315 0.52 2.01 -17.39
C ILE A 315 0.05 0.61 -17.07
N VAL A 316 -0.95 0.13 -17.80
CA VAL A 316 -1.52 -1.21 -17.61
C VAL A 316 -1.08 -2.11 -18.76
N LYS A 317 -0.36 -3.18 -18.44
CA LYS A 317 0.04 -4.22 -19.39
C LYS A 317 -0.71 -5.51 -19.07
N LYS A 318 -1.44 -6.04 -20.05
CA LYS A 318 -2.07 -7.36 -19.95
C LYS A 318 -1.00 -8.44 -20.13
N VAL A 319 -0.91 -9.35 -19.16
CA VAL A 319 -0.12 -10.59 -19.26
C VAL A 319 -1.08 -11.70 -19.66
N GLU A 320 -0.94 -12.17 -20.89
CA GLU A 320 -1.79 -13.23 -21.46
C GLU A 320 -1.63 -14.54 -20.70
N THR A 321 -2.69 -15.34 -20.70
CA THR A 321 -2.79 -16.60 -19.94
C THR A 321 -1.64 -17.56 -20.21
N ASP A 322 -1.24 -17.74 -21.47
CA ASP A 322 -0.16 -18.66 -21.83
C ASP A 322 1.19 -18.20 -21.28
N LEU A 323 1.50 -16.91 -21.40
CA LEU A 323 2.73 -16.33 -20.87
C LEU A 323 2.74 -16.41 -19.33
N LEU A 324 1.62 -16.07 -18.69
CA LEU A 324 1.48 -16.15 -17.24
C LEU A 324 1.67 -17.59 -16.73
N ASN A 325 1.06 -18.57 -17.41
CA ASN A 325 1.17 -19.98 -17.08
C ASN A 325 2.59 -20.53 -17.29
N ALA A 326 3.25 -20.14 -18.38
CA ALA A 326 4.64 -20.50 -18.65
C ALA A 326 5.56 -19.95 -17.54
N PHE A 327 5.42 -18.65 -17.22
CA PHE A 327 6.19 -18.02 -16.15
C PHE A 327 5.94 -18.67 -14.79
N HIS A 328 4.67 -18.88 -14.42
CA HIS A 328 4.31 -19.50 -13.16
C HIS A 328 4.83 -20.93 -13.05
N SER A 329 4.75 -21.71 -14.12
CA SER A 329 5.33 -23.07 -14.19
C SER A 329 6.84 -23.03 -14.00
N LYS A 330 7.51 -22.07 -14.62
CA LYS A 330 8.95 -21.89 -14.47
C LYS A 330 9.32 -21.54 -13.03
N CYS A 331 8.67 -20.55 -12.41
CA CYS A 331 8.87 -20.21 -11.00
C CYS A 331 8.72 -21.42 -10.08
N LYS A 332 7.66 -22.24 -10.28
CA LYS A 332 7.46 -23.49 -9.53
C LYS A 332 8.62 -24.48 -9.72
N SER A 333 9.09 -24.67 -10.95
CA SER A 333 10.20 -25.59 -11.26
C SER A 333 11.53 -25.18 -10.59
N ILE A 334 11.72 -23.88 -10.39
CA ILE A 334 12.91 -23.30 -9.73
C ILE A 334 12.77 -23.28 -8.19
N GLY A 335 11.54 -23.43 -7.68
CA GLY A 335 11.24 -23.40 -6.24
C GLY A 335 11.03 -22.00 -5.68
N VAL A 336 10.64 -21.03 -6.51
CA VAL A 336 10.39 -19.64 -6.10
C VAL A 336 8.93 -19.25 -6.29
N SER A 337 8.48 -18.25 -5.52
CA SER A 337 7.14 -17.67 -5.72
C SER A 337 7.08 -16.82 -6.99
N ILE A 338 5.88 -16.66 -7.57
CA ILE A 338 5.67 -15.74 -8.69
C ILE A 338 6.05 -14.29 -8.32
N SER A 339 5.82 -13.88 -7.07
CA SER A 339 6.22 -12.56 -6.57
C SER A 339 7.74 -12.37 -6.64
N SER A 340 8.51 -13.36 -6.20
CA SER A 340 9.98 -13.31 -6.22
C SER A 340 10.52 -13.29 -7.64
N GLY A 341 9.93 -14.10 -8.54
CA GLY A 341 10.23 -14.04 -9.96
C GLY A 341 9.93 -12.66 -10.57
N LEU A 342 8.76 -12.08 -10.29
CA LEU A 342 8.39 -10.75 -10.80
C LEU A 342 9.30 -9.64 -10.26
N LEU A 343 9.71 -9.71 -9.00
CA LEU A 343 10.69 -8.77 -8.46
C LEU A 343 11.99 -8.80 -9.26
N GLU A 344 12.46 -9.99 -9.63
CA GLU A 344 13.64 -10.08 -10.49
C GLU A 344 13.37 -9.63 -11.93
N VAL A 345 12.16 -9.81 -12.46
CA VAL A 345 11.76 -9.20 -13.74
C VAL A 345 11.94 -7.67 -13.68
N PHE A 346 11.47 -7.03 -12.61
CA PHE A 346 11.57 -5.58 -12.43
C PHE A 346 13.02 -5.13 -12.23
N ASN A 347 13.81 -5.86 -11.43
CA ASN A 347 15.22 -5.59 -11.22
C ASN A 347 16.00 -5.70 -12.53
N ALA A 348 15.84 -6.80 -13.26
CA ALA A 348 16.52 -7.03 -14.53
C ALA A 348 16.19 -5.95 -15.55
N ALA A 349 14.91 -5.59 -15.70
CA ALA A 349 14.48 -4.51 -16.58
C ALA A 349 15.13 -3.16 -16.21
N THR A 350 15.15 -2.84 -14.91
CA THR A 350 15.73 -1.59 -14.40
C THR A 350 17.23 -1.53 -14.66
N VAL A 351 17.96 -2.62 -14.34
CA VAL A 351 19.41 -2.72 -14.56
C VAL A 351 19.75 -2.63 -16.05
N GLU A 352 19.05 -3.36 -16.92
CA GLU A 352 19.26 -3.29 -18.37
C GLU A 352 19.03 -1.87 -18.91
N MET A 353 17.97 -1.21 -18.43
CA MET A 353 17.65 0.15 -18.86
C MET A 353 18.73 1.16 -18.47
N VAL A 354 19.27 1.10 -17.25
CA VAL A 354 20.34 2.02 -16.84
C VAL A 354 21.69 1.69 -17.48
N GLN A 355 21.96 0.41 -17.75
CA GLN A 355 23.15 -0.02 -18.48
C GLN A 355 23.17 0.49 -19.93
N ASP A 356 22.03 0.41 -20.62
CA ASP A 356 21.86 0.94 -21.97
C ASP A 356 22.06 2.47 -22.00
N ALA A 357 21.67 3.16 -20.94
CA ALA A 357 21.90 4.60 -20.74
C ALA A 357 23.35 4.95 -20.29
N GLY A 358 24.22 3.95 -20.12
CA GLY A 358 25.65 4.14 -19.83
C GLY A 358 26.06 4.00 -18.36
N VAL A 359 25.12 3.71 -17.45
CA VAL A 359 25.42 3.45 -16.03
C VAL A 359 25.84 2.00 -15.85
N ARG A 360 27.14 1.72 -16.02
CA ARG A 360 27.74 0.38 -15.92
C ARG A 360 28.47 0.19 -14.60
N GLN A 361 28.04 -0.79 -13.82
CA GLN A 361 28.61 -1.18 -12.53
C GLN A 361 28.84 -2.71 -12.52
N GLU A 362 29.71 -3.23 -11.64
CA GLU A 362 29.94 -4.68 -11.51
C GLU A 362 28.72 -5.42 -10.93
N GLY A 363 27.96 -4.73 -10.08
CA GLY A 363 26.69 -5.18 -9.54
C GLY A 363 25.88 -3.97 -9.08
N TYR A 364 24.59 -4.18 -8.92
CA TYR A 364 23.62 -3.16 -8.56
C TYR A 364 22.96 -3.54 -7.24
N GLN A 365 22.51 -2.55 -6.49
CA GLN A 365 21.69 -2.74 -5.32
C GLN A 365 20.36 -2.05 -5.60
N LEU A 366 19.24 -2.74 -5.49
CA LEU A 366 17.91 -2.15 -5.56
C LEU A 366 17.19 -2.32 -4.23
N VAL A 367 16.39 -1.34 -3.84
CA VAL A 367 15.52 -1.42 -2.66
C VAL A 367 14.07 -1.35 -3.09
N VAL A 368 13.28 -2.27 -2.54
CA VAL A 368 11.85 -2.37 -2.77
C VAL A 368 11.06 -2.16 -1.50
N GLY A 369 9.98 -1.38 -1.61
CA GLY A 369 8.90 -1.36 -0.62
C GLY A 369 7.85 -2.42 -0.92
N HIS A 370 7.60 -3.33 0.02
CA HIS A 370 6.57 -4.35 -0.07
C HIS A 370 5.33 -3.95 0.73
N TYR A 371 4.16 -4.30 0.18
CA TYR A 371 2.89 -4.29 0.90
C TYR A 371 2.48 -5.73 1.24
N VAL A 372 2.51 -6.05 2.53
CA VAL A 372 2.32 -7.41 3.05
C VAL A 372 0.96 -7.52 3.73
N ASN A 373 0.20 -8.58 3.42
CA ASN A 373 -1.06 -8.87 4.11
C ASN A 373 -0.79 -9.35 5.55
N MET A 374 -1.09 -8.48 6.53
CA MET A 374 -0.89 -8.69 7.96
C MET A 374 -1.88 -9.68 8.58
N ARG A 375 -2.94 -10.10 7.86
CA ARG A 375 -3.84 -11.15 8.34
C ARG A 375 -3.13 -12.47 8.62
N ARG A 376 -1.95 -12.70 8.02
CA ARG A 376 -1.10 -13.87 8.29
C ARG A 376 -0.61 -13.96 9.75
N TYR A 377 -0.64 -12.84 10.48
CA TYR A 377 -0.19 -12.77 11.87
C TYR A 377 -1.34 -12.84 12.88
N LEU A 378 -2.60 -12.92 12.40
CA LEU A 378 -3.78 -13.06 13.24
C LEU A 378 -3.98 -14.52 13.66
N LEU A 379 -4.38 -14.74 14.91
CA LEU A 379 -4.73 -16.05 15.46
C LEU A 379 -6.06 -16.58 14.91
N ALA A 380 -6.99 -15.68 14.60
CA ALA A 380 -8.32 -16.04 14.08
C ALA A 380 -8.28 -16.37 12.57
N ASN A 381 -9.34 -17.02 12.08
CA ASN A 381 -9.48 -17.33 10.66
C ASN A 381 -9.33 -16.03 9.83
N PRO A 382 -8.33 -15.90 8.95
CA PRO A 382 -8.10 -14.64 8.24
C PRO A 382 -9.14 -14.36 7.15
N LYS A 383 -9.93 -15.37 6.74
CA LYS A 383 -10.86 -15.25 5.60
C LYS A 383 -12.09 -14.39 5.89
N ASP A 384 -12.49 -14.26 7.15
CA ASP A 384 -13.65 -13.46 7.57
C ASP A 384 -13.28 -12.04 8.03
N VAL A 385 -11.99 -11.72 8.16
CA VAL A 385 -11.52 -10.42 8.64
C VAL A 385 -11.44 -9.43 7.49
N LEU A 386 -12.24 -8.36 7.58
CA LEU A 386 -12.21 -7.22 6.67
C LEU A 386 -11.64 -6.00 7.39
N GLY A 387 -10.95 -5.14 6.63
CA GLY A 387 -10.25 -3.97 7.16
C GLY A 387 -8.98 -3.67 6.39
N SER A 388 -8.21 -2.69 6.86
CA SER A 388 -6.87 -2.39 6.34
C SER A 388 -5.82 -3.19 7.11
N PHE A 389 -5.26 -4.22 6.48
CA PHE A 389 -4.22 -5.09 7.06
C PHE A 389 -2.97 -5.07 6.20
N ILE A 390 -2.52 -3.87 5.82
CA ILE A 390 -1.33 -3.68 4.99
C ILE A 390 -0.14 -3.36 5.90
N GLY A 391 0.82 -4.28 5.96
CA GLY A 391 2.14 -4.05 6.55
C GLY A 391 3.10 -3.54 5.49
N LYS A 392 3.97 -2.62 5.87
CA LYS A 392 5.06 -2.16 5.00
C LYS A 392 6.34 -2.85 5.43
N MET A 393 7.13 -3.29 4.46
CA MET A 393 8.42 -3.93 4.70
C MET A 393 9.36 -3.61 3.56
N HIS A 394 10.64 -3.41 3.84
CA HIS A 394 11.63 -3.12 2.82
C HIS A 394 12.56 -4.31 2.62
N GLN A 395 13.05 -4.43 1.39
CA GLN A 395 14.08 -5.39 1.06
C GLN A 395 15.12 -4.72 0.16
N SER A 396 16.37 -4.77 0.58
CA SER A 396 17.51 -4.53 -0.29
C SER A 396 17.86 -5.81 -1.04
N MET A 397 18.08 -5.72 -2.34
CA MET A 397 18.38 -6.83 -3.23
C MET A 397 19.65 -6.51 -4.01
N HIS A 398 20.56 -7.47 -4.08
CA HIS A 398 21.73 -7.37 -4.94
C HIS A 398 21.40 -8.01 -6.29
N CYS A 399 21.79 -7.34 -7.37
CA CYS A 399 21.60 -7.81 -8.73
C CYS A 399 22.94 -7.78 -9.46
N SER A 400 23.30 -8.86 -10.13
CA SER A 400 24.51 -8.87 -10.95
C SER A 400 24.38 -7.94 -12.16
N ALA A 401 25.50 -7.53 -12.75
CA ALA A 401 25.47 -6.81 -14.02
C ALA A 401 24.91 -7.64 -15.19
N ASN A 402 24.87 -8.97 -15.07
CA ASN A 402 24.32 -9.87 -16.08
C ASN A 402 23.02 -10.51 -15.59
N THR A 403 22.03 -9.65 -15.33
CA THR A 403 20.74 -10.01 -14.73
C THR A 403 20.02 -11.13 -15.47
N ARG A 404 20.22 -11.29 -16.79
CA ARG A 404 19.63 -12.38 -17.57
C ARG A 404 20.24 -13.74 -17.33
N LYS A 405 21.56 -13.77 -17.21
CA LYS A 405 22.28 -15.02 -16.97
C LYS A 405 21.99 -15.53 -15.56
N ASP A 406 21.99 -14.62 -14.59
CA ASP A 406 21.88 -14.95 -13.17
C ASP A 406 20.44 -14.81 -12.63
N PHE A 407 19.46 -14.58 -13.52
CA PHE A 407 18.07 -14.27 -13.19
C PHE A 407 17.47 -15.22 -12.14
N TRP A 408 17.55 -16.53 -12.37
CA TRP A 408 16.93 -17.50 -11.48
C TRP A 408 17.69 -17.72 -10.17
N GLU A 409 18.98 -17.36 -10.12
CA GLU A 409 19.75 -17.36 -8.87
C GLU A 409 19.36 -16.13 -8.04
N ASN A 410 19.34 -14.94 -8.64
CA ASN A 410 18.86 -13.72 -7.99
C ASN A 410 17.41 -13.88 -7.47
N ALA A 411 16.52 -14.49 -8.27
CA ALA A 411 15.14 -14.73 -7.87
C ALA A 411 15.02 -15.67 -6.65
N LYS A 412 15.94 -16.63 -6.47
CA LYS A 412 16.00 -17.48 -5.27
C LYS A 412 16.46 -16.69 -4.05
N ASP A 413 17.51 -15.88 -4.20
CA ASP A 413 18.01 -15.04 -3.10
C ASP A 413 16.92 -14.06 -2.63
N ILE A 414 16.20 -13.45 -3.57
CA ILE A 414 15.04 -12.59 -3.27
C ILE A 414 13.98 -13.38 -2.50
N HIS A 415 13.66 -14.60 -2.97
CA HIS A 415 12.67 -15.47 -2.36
C HIS A 415 13.02 -15.83 -0.91
N GLU A 416 14.24 -16.32 -0.68
CA GLU A 416 14.71 -16.76 0.63
C GLU A 416 14.75 -15.60 1.63
N ASN A 417 15.29 -14.45 1.21
CA ASN A 417 15.38 -13.25 2.04
C ASN A 417 13.98 -12.71 2.39
N PHE A 418 13.08 -12.61 1.41
CA PHE A 418 11.70 -12.16 1.66
C PHE A 418 10.99 -13.09 2.65
N HIS A 419 11.11 -14.41 2.46
CA HIS A 419 10.50 -15.39 3.36
C HIS A 419 11.10 -15.34 4.78
N ALA A 420 12.40 -15.08 4.92
CA ALA A 420 13.03 -14.90 6.21
C ALA A 420 12.44 -13.69 6.95
N LEU A 421 12.33 -12.53 6.28
CA LEU A 421 11.73 -11.32 6.86
C LEU A 421 10.28 -11.55 7.28
N ILE A 422 9.47 -12.19 6.43
CA ILE A 422 8.07 -12.51 6.76
C ILE A 422 7.97 -13.41 8.00
N LYS A 423 8.80 -14.47 8.09
CA LYS A 423 8.79 -15.40 9.23
C LYS A 423 9.16 -14.71 10.54
N GLN A 424 9.94 -13.64 10.48
CA GLN A 424 10.41 -12.87 11.63
C GLN A 424 9.48 -11.72 12.02
N ASP A 425 8.27 -11.63 11.45
CA ASP A 425 7.34 -10.51 11.66
C ASP A 425 7.97 -9.17 11.22
N GLY A 426 8.76 -9.21 10.13
CA GLY A 426 9.50 -8.08 9.58
C GLY A 426 8.68 -6.79 9.42
N PRO A 427 7.45 -6.83 8.86
CA PRO A 427 6.64 -5.62 8.73
C PRO A 427 6.33 -4.94 10.07
N THR A 428 5.98 -5.72 11.10
CA THR A 428 5.69 -5.19 12.44
C THR A 428 6.97 -4.71 13.12
N MET A 429 8.08 -5.45 12.96
CA MET A 429 9.40 -5.09 13.49
C MET A 429 9.85 -3.73 12.96
N GLU A 430 9.82 -3.56 11.64
CA GLU A 430 10.23 -2.35 10.96
C GLU A 430 9.40 -1.14 11.40
N GLU A 431 8.08 -1.31 11.51
CA GLU A 431 7.18 -0.27 12.02
C GLU A 431 7.54 0.12 13.47
N CYS A 432 7.83 -0.86 14.33
CA CYS A 432 8.23 -0.61 15.70
C CYS A 432 9.56 0.13 15.80
N VAL A 433 10.56 -0.25 14.99
CA VAL A 433 11.86 0.41 14.92
C VAL A 433 11.69 1.84 14.43
N ARG A 434 10.89 2.05 13.37
CA ARG A 434 10.60 3.38 12.85
C ARG A 434 10.00 4.29 13.94
N ASP A 435 9.00 3.81 14.67
CA ASP A 435 8.36 4.55 15.75
C ASP A 435 9.29 4.87 16.94
N MET A 436 10.34 4.07 17.13
CA MET A 436 11.29 4.24 18.21
C MET A 436 12.47 5.14 17.83
N VAL A 437 12.83 5.19 16.55
CA VAL A 437 14.03 5.88 16.05
C VAL A 437 13.71 7.26 15.46
N PHE A 438 12.59 7.39 14.74
CA PHE A 438 12.23 8.65 14.10
C PHE A 438 11.35 9.50 15.01
N PRO A 439 11.49 10.83 14.96
CA PRO A 439 10.59 11.71 15.68
C PRO A 439 9.15 11.51 15.20
N PRO A 440 8.15 11.71 16.07
CA PRO A 440 6.78 11.90 15.63
C PRO A 440 6.76 13.08 14.66
N ILE A 441 6.32 12.81 13.44
CA ILE A 441 6.02 13.80 12.41
C ILE A 441 4.54 14.12 12.57
N ASP A 442 4.23 15.40 12.68
CA ASP A 442 2.87 15.90 12.66
C ASP A 442 2.19 15.51 11.34
N PRO A 443 0.95 14.99 11.36
CA PRO A 443 0.27 14.55 10.14
C PRO A 443 0.13 15.67 9.08
N ASP A 444 -0.17 16.90 9.49
CA ASP A 444 -0.32 18.04 8.57
C ASP A 444 1.04 18.47 8.02
N GLU A 445 2.07 18.51 8.87
CA GLU A 445 3.46 18.73 8.45
C GLU A 445 3.89 17.66 7.45
N PHE A 446 3.56 16.40 7.69
CA PHE A 446 3.95 15.29 6.81
C PHE A 446 3.32 15.43 5.42
N VAL A 447 2.04 15.79 5.31
CA VAL A 447 1.42 16.02 4.00
C VAL A 447 2.04 17.23 3.29
N GLN A 448 2.34 18.32 4.00
CA GLN A 448 2.83 19.57 3.42
C GLN A 448 4.33 19.58 3.08
N THR A 449 5.14 18.83 3.81
CA THR A 449 6.62 18.82 3.67
C THR A 449 7.14 17.73 2.75
N THR A 450 6.25 16.87 2.23
CA THR A 450 6.63 15.82 1.27
C THR A 450 6.72 16.43 -0.13
N PRO A 451 7.93 16.59 -0.66
CA PRO A 451 8.58 15.47 -1.33
C PRO A 451 9.61 14.86 -0.39
N THR A 452 9.29 13.69 0.14
CA THR A 452 10.31 12.86 0.79
C THR A 452 11.35 12.57 -0.29
N LYS A 453 12.63 12.76 0.05
CA LYS A 453 13.73 12.24 -0.77
C LYS A 453 13.36 10.80 -1.13
N ASP A 454 13.36 10.45 -2.42
CA ASP A 454 13.06 9.07 -2.78
C ASP A 454 14.07 8.13 -2.13
N GLU A 455 13.54 7.14 -1.42
CA GLU A 455 14.35 6.25 -0.58
C GLU A 455 14.43 4.84 -1.17
N ARG A 456 13.76 4.59 -2.31
CA ARG A 456 13.57 3.24 -2.88
C ARG A 456 13.40 3.28 -4.38
N ASP A 457 13.89 2.25 -5.05
CA ASP A 457 13.78 2.09 -6.49
C ASP A 457 12.32 1.94 -6.95
N TYR A 458 11.52 1.16 -6.22
CA TYR A 458 10.08 1.01 -6.48
C TYR A 458 9.36 0.40 -5.27
N ALA A 459 8.03 0.32 -5.35
CA ALA A 459 7.25 -0.54 -4.49
C ALA A 459 6.50 -1.61 -5.28
N PHE A 460 6.13 -2.69 -4.59
CA PHE A 460 5.42 -3.81 -5.18
C PHE A 460 4.29 -4.30 -4.28
N SER A 461 3.11 -4.44 -4.88
CA SER A 461 1.92 -5.05 -4.29
C SER A 461 1.46 -6.23 -5.16
N ASN A 462 1.12 -7.34 -4.52
CA ASN A 462 0.54 -8.50 -5.19
C ASN A 462 -0.79 -8.86 -4.53
N LEU A 463 -1.90 -8.72 -5.25
CA LEU A 463 -3.25 -9.05 -4.77
C LEU A 463 -3.64 -10.52 -4.99
N MET A 464 -2.70 -11.34 -5.46
CA MET A 464 -2.85 -12.77 -5.70
C MET A 464 -3.84 -13.09 -6.83
N ASP A 465 -4.28 -14.35 -6.90
CA ASP A 465 -5.40 -14.77 -7.72
C ASP A 465 -6.72 -14.38 -7.04
N LEU A 466 -7.41 -13.42 -7.66
CA LEU A 466 -8.69 -12.92 -7.20
C LEU A 466 -9.86 -13.76 -7.73
N THR A 467 -9.62 -14.72 -8.63
CA THR A 467 -10.65 -15.59 -9.18
C THR A 467 -11.45 -16.29 -8.06
N PRO A 468 -10.86 -16.96 -7.05
CA PRO A 468 -11.67 -17.60 -6.01
C PRO A 468 -12.51 -16.63 -5.17
N THR A 469 -12.11 -15.36 -5.11
CA THR A 469 -12.83 -14.31 -4.38
C THR A 469 -13.98 -13.74 -5.20
N LEU A 470 -13.73 -13.50 -6.49
CA LEU A 470 -14.60 -12.80 -7.43
C LEU A 470 -15.31 -13.73 -8.43
N PHE A 471 -15.18 -15.05 -8.34
CA PHE A 471 -15.80 -16.00 -9.27
C PHE A 471 -17.15 -16.50 -8.76
N ASN A 472 -18.03 -16.84 -9.72
CA ASN A 472 -19.37 -17.39 -9.53
C ASN A 472 -20.41 -16.38 -8.98
N ASN A 473 -20.40 -15.14 -9.49
CA ASN A 473 -21.19 -14.06 -8.88
C ASN A 473 -22.65 -13.97 -9.32
N GLY A 474 -23.17 -14.91 -10.10
CA GLY A 474 -24.59 -14.90 -10.46
C GLY A 474 -24.94 -15.52 -11.79
N LYS A 475 -26.21 -15.86 -11.99
CA LYS A 475 -26.74 -16.29 -13.29
C LYS A 475 -27.00 -15.11 -14.22
N TYR A 476 -27.11 -13.88 -13.69
CA TYR A 476 -27.48 -12.67 -14.43
C TYR A 476 -26.42 -11.57 -14.37
N VAL A 477 -25.54 -11.54 -13.37
CA VAL A 477 -24.47 -10.54 -13.24
C VAL A 477 -23.14 -11.24 -12.95
N GLN A 478 -22.07 -10.81 -13.62
CA GLN A 478 -20.73 -11.40 -13.51
C GLN A 478 -19.65 -10.33 -13.53
N HIS A 479 -18.56 -10.57 -12.81
CA HIS A 479 -17.31 -9.84 -13.04
C HIS A 479 -16.61 -10.47 -14.25
N THR A 480 -16.01 -9.65 -15.10
CA THR A 480 -15.24 -10.10 -16.27
C THR A 480 -13.84 -9.50 -16.30
N ASN A 481 -13.60 -8.45 -15.50
CA ASN A 481 -12.27 -7.87 -15.35
C ASN A 481 -12.08 -7.19 -14.00
N ILE A 482 -10.82 -7.10 -13.58
CA ILE A 482 -10.37 -6.27 -12.49
C ILE A 482 -8.95 -5.71 -12.75
N VAL A 483 -8.80 -4.42 -12.53
CA VAL A 483 -7.54 -3.69 -12.59
C VAL A 483 -7.40 -2.87 -11.30
N ALA A 484 -6.32 -3.09 -10.57
CA ALA A 484 -5.91 -2.21 -9.47
C ALA A 484 -5.10 -1.05 -10.02
N VAL A 485 -5.42 0.17 -9.55
CA VAL A 485 -4.68 1.40 -9.84
C VAL A 485 -4.57 2.22 -8.56
N ASN A 486 -3.46 2.93 -8.39
CA ASN A 486 -3.23 3.78 -7.23
C ASN A 486 -2.68 5.13 -7.65
N TYR A 487 -3.22 6.20 -7.10
CA TYR A 487 -2.55 7.49 -7.03
C TYR A 487 -1.53 7.45 -5.89
N ASN A 488 -0.27 7.78 -6.19
CA ASN A 488 0.86 7.79 -5.27
C ASN A 488 1.80 8.98 -5.59
N HIS A 489 1.26 10.19 -5.73
CA HIS A 489 2.12 11.35 -5.94
C HIS A 489 2.72 11.82 -4.61
N ASN A 490 3.94 12.34 -4.65
CA ASN A 490 4.73 12.67 -3.47
C ASN A 490 5.04 11.44 -2.59
N TYR A 491 5.16 10.23 -3.15
CA TYR A 491 5.48 9.06 -2.34
C TYR A 491 6.99 8.87 -2.09
N THR A 492 7.43 7.78 -1.47
CA THR A 492 8.87 7.50 -1.23
C THR A 492 9.56 6.68 -2.34
N HIS A 493 8.86 6.44 -3.44
CA HIS A 493 9.36 5.74 -4.62
C HIS A 493 8.80 6.37 -5.91
N PRO A 494 9.48 6.20 -7.05
CA PRO A 494 9.06 6.74 -8.34
C PRO A 494 7.87 5.98 -8.96
N ILE A 495 7.77 4.68 -8.70
CA ILE A 495 6.75 3.80 -9.30
C ILE A 495 6.30 2.69 -8.33
N LEU A 496 4.98 2.44 -8.30
CA LEU A 496 4.37 1.30 -7.63
C LEU A 496 3.91 0.29 -8.68
N TYR A 497 4.48 -0.91 -8.63
CA TYR A 497 3.99 -2.05 -9.40
C TYR A 497 2.88 -2.78 -8.64
N GLU A 498 1.80 -3.08 -9.35
CA GLU A 498 0.71 -3.91 -8.86
C GLU A 498 0.48 -5.08 -9.78
N PHE A 499 0.31 -6.25 -9.16
CA PHE A 499 0.05 -7.49 -9.86
C PHE A 499 -1.15 -8.20 -9.24
N GLN A 500 -2.08 -8.61 -10.09
CA GLN A 500 -3.22 -9.45 -9.72
C GLN A 500 -3.55 -10.37 -10.87
N THR A 501 -4.06 -11.56 -10.56
CA THR A 501 -4.56 -12.49 -11.58
C THR A 501 -6.06 -12.68 -11.43
N TYR A 502 -6.75 -12.81 -12.55
CA TYR A 502 -8.19 -13.03 -12.61
C TYR A 502 -8.52 -13.81 -13.90
N HIS A 503 -9.25 -14.91 -13.79
CA HIS A 503 -9.58 -15.80 -14.92
C HIS A 503 -8.37 -16.21 -15.77
N GLY A 504 -7.24 -16.50 -15.12
CA GLY A 504 -6.04 -16.99 -15.80
C GLY A 504 -5.23 -15.93 -16.54
N PHE A 505 -5.68 -14.67 -16.63
CA PHE A 505 -4.86 -13.56 -17.11
C PHE A 505 -4.49 -12.60 -15.97
N SER A 506 -3.60 -11.66 -16.24
CA SER A 506 -3.18 -10.65 -15.28
C SER A 506 -3.12 -9.26 -15.89
N HIS A 507 -3.37 -8.25 -15.06
CA HIS A 507 -2.99 -6.88 -15.34
C HIS A 507 -1.78 -6.55 -14.45
N LEU A 508 -0.66 -6.26 -15.10
CA LEU A 508 0.50 -5.65 -14.46
C LEU A 508 0.39 -4.14 -14.61
N THR A 509 0.18 -3.44 -13.50
CA THR A 509 0.03 -1.99 -13.47
C THR A 509 1.31 -1.35 -12.94
N GLY A 510 1.85 -0.36 -13.66
CA GLY A 510 2.85 0.58 -13.16
C GLY A 510 2.20 1.93 -12.85
N ASN A 511 2.10 2.30 -11.58
CA ASN A 511 1.59 3.59 -11.14
C ASN A 511 2.76 4.52 -10.83
N TYR A 512 3.04 5.51 -11.67
CA TYR A 512 4.22 6.36 -11.53
C TYR A 512 3.88 7.82 -11.25
N ASP A 513 4.71 8.45 -10.43
CA ASP A 513 4.64 9.86 -10.11
C ASP A 513 5.30 10.69 -11.23
N THR A 514 4.52 11.57 -11.85
CA THR A 514 4.97 12.43 -12.96
C THR A 514 5.99 13.49 -12.54
N SER A 515 6.15 13.75 -11.24
CA SER A 515 7.25 14.58 -10.72
C SER A 515 8.61 13.85 -10.70
N LYS A 516 8.60 12.53 -10.90
CA LYS A 516 9.76 11.64 -10.71
C LYS A 516 10.16 10.90 -11.97
N LEU A 517 9.19 10.51 -12.79
CA LEU A 517 9.41 9.83 -14.05
C LEU A 517 8.67 10.55 -15.18
N THR A 518 9.32 10.67 -16.34
CA THR A 518 8.66 11.08 -17.58
C THR A 518 7.78 9.94 -18.09
N ASP A 519 6.79 10.27 -18.92
CA ASP A 519 5.97 9.28 -19.62
C ASP A 519 6.85 8.32 -20.45
N ASP A 520 7.89 8.83 -21.12
CA ASP A 520 8.78 8.04 -21.96
C ASP A 520 9.57 7.03 -21.13
N THR A 521 10.18 7.48 -20.02
CA THR A 521 10.92 6.60 -19.10
C THR A 521 10.02 5.51 -18.51
N ALA A 522 8.81 5.88 -18.08
CA ALA A 522 7.88 4.92 -17.49
C ALA A 522 7.38 3.89 -18.51
N ASN A 523 7.08 4.30 -19.75
CA ASN A 523 6.66 3.39 -20.82
C ASN A 523 7.79 2.46 -21.24
N GLU A 524 9.00 2.98 -21.44
CA GLU A 524 10.17 2.17 -21.79
C GLU A 524 10.45 1.11 -20.71
N LEU A 525 10.40 1.50 -19.43
CA LEU A 525 10.61 0.56 -18.32
C LEU A 525 9.54 -0.55 -18.31
N MET A 526 8.27 -0.20 -18.50
CA MET A 526 7.18 -1.18 -18.55
C MET A 526 7.28 -2.11 -19.77
N ASP A 527 7.75 -1.61 -20.92
CA ASP A 527 8.00 -2.43 -22.11
C ASP A 527 9.19 -3.39 -21.89
N ARG A 528 10.27 -2.92 -21.26
CA ARG A 528 11.40 -3.76 -20.87
C ARG A 528 10.99 -4.83 -19.87
N ILE A 529 10.16 -4.51 -18.87
CA ILE A 529 9.60 -5.49 -17.93
C ILE A 529 8.85 -6.60 -18.68
N MET A 530 8.00 -6.25 -19.66
CA MET A 530 7.29 -7.24 -20.47
C MET A 530 8.24 -8.05 -21.36
N GLY A 531 9.28 -7.43 -21.90
CA GLY A 531 10.35 -8.11 -22.64
C GLY A 531 11.12 -9.10 -21.76
N VAL A 532 11.43 -8.72 -20.53
CA VAL A 532 12.08 -9.59 -19.55
C VAL A 532 11.22 -10.80 -19.26
N LEU A 533 9.97 -10.56 -18.88
CA LEU A 533 8.99 -11.59 -18.57
C LEU A 533 8.86 -12.63 -19.69
N ARG A 534 8.73 -12.19 -20.95
CA ARG A 534 8.66 -13.11 -22.11
C ARG A 534 9.91 -13.97 -22.26
N SER A 535 11.09 -13.34 -22.16
CA SER A 535 12.36 -14.03 -22.36
C SER A 535 12.64 -15.10 -21.30
N VAL A 536 12.31 -14.85 -20.03
CA VAL A 536 12.59 -15.81 -18.94
C VAL A 536 11.52 -16.90 -18.81
N SER A 537 10.35 -16.70 -19.43
CA SER A 537 9.25 -17.67 -19.44
C SER A 537 9.36 -18.71 -20.55
N SER A 538 10.24 -18.48 -21.52
CA SER A 538 10.41 -19.32 -22.72
C SER A 538 11.21 -20.59 -22.46
#